data_AF-A0A2M6ZI32-F1
#
_entry.id   AF-A0A2M6ZI32-F1
#
_cell.length_a   1.000
_cell.length_b   1.000
_cell.length_c   1.000
_cell.angle_alpha   90.00
_cell.angle_beta   90.00
_cell.angle_gamma   90.00
#
_symmetry.space_group_name_H-M   'P 1'
#
loop_
_entity.id
_entity.type
_entity.pdbx_description
1 polymer ?
#
loop_
_entity_poly.entity_id
_entity_poly.type
_entity_poly.pdbx_seq_one_letter_code
_entity_poly.pdbx_strand_id
1 'polypeptide(L)'
;MDGRVCKLLTEEEIKNLIHQNLKKEDYAGKRILVIIPDHTRSGPTGLFFKTISEELSLIAKKLDFIIALGTHPPLKEEKINKLLGISAKERRTKYKNIELFNHCWDDPSNLQTIGKITHSDMKRISGGLMNEEIPVQINKRVFEYDRIIISGPVFPHEVVGFSGGYKYLFPGIAGPEIIHRFHWLGALITNIKINGVKNTPVREVVNKSASFIKIPIKMLCYVIKEGRVHGLYIGGKESWSRAADLSEKLNIEYKKRKFHTVLAVAPPMYEDLWTAGKCMYKLEPVVEDGGRLIIYAPHIKEVSFTHGKYLFQIGYHTRDYFLKQMDKFRDIPGGILAHSTHVKGIGTYVNNREVPRINVILATGIPKQKCKEINLDYMDPFKINVEDYANREDEGILLVRKAGEVLYRRR
;
A
#
# COMPACT_ATOMS: atom_id res chain seq x y z
N MET A 1 9.78 23.92 -3.38
CA MET A 1 9.63 22.44 -3.46
C MET A 1 11.02 21.86 -3.52
N ASP A 2 11.43 21.10 -2.52
CA ASP A 2 12.80 20.60 -2.38
C ASP A 2 12.77 19.06 -2.29
N GLY A 3 13.49 18.42 -3.18
CA GLY A 3 13.68 16.98 -3.18
C GLY A 3 14.99 16.71 -3.87
N ARG A 4 15.91 16.09 -3.15
CA ARG A 4 17.29 15.88 -3.60
C ARG A 4 17.60 14.41 -3.45
N VAL A 5 18.15 13.81 -4.50
CA VAL A 5 18.54 12.39 -4.48
C VAL A 5 19.58 12.14 -3.36
N CYS A 6 20.47 13.10 -3.12
CA CYS A 6 21.63 12.95 -2.24
C CYS A 6 21.54 13.73 -0.91
N LYS A 7 20.51 14.56 -0.66
CA LYS A 7 20.40 15.35 0.58
C LYS A 7 19.11 14.99 1.34
N LEU A 8 19.27 14.72 2.63
CA LEU A 8 18.16 14.50 3.56
C LEU A 8 17.52 15.84 3.93
N LEU A 9 16.21 15.85 4.12
CA LEU A 9 15.52 16.96 4.77
C LEU A 9 15.62 16.80 6.29
N THR A 10 16.07 17.85 6.98
CA THR A 10 16.04 17.90 8.45
C THR A 10 14.60 18.07 8.96
N GLU A 11 14.35 17.76 10.23
CA GLU A 11 13.03 18.02 10.82
C GLU A 11 12.63 19.50 10.74
N GLU A 12 13.59 20.41 10.91
CA GLU A 12 13.38 21.84 10.79
C GLU A 12 13.03 22.25 9.35
N GLU A 13 13.75 21.74 8.35
CA GLU A 13 13.43 21.96 6.93
C GLU A 13 12.01 21.44 6.61
N ILE A 14 11.63 20.26 7.13
CA ILE A 14 10.27 19.70 6.97
C ILE A 14 9.23 20.63 7.59
N LYS A 15 9.43 21.05 8.85
CA LYS A 15 8.50 21.96 9.56
C LYS A 15 8.35 23.27 8.80
N ASN A 16 9.44 23.88 8.37
CA ASN A 16 9.45 25.12 7.62
C ASN A 16 8.72 24.99 6.28
N LEU A 17 8.91 23.88 5.55
CA LEU A 17 8.19 23.62 4.31
C LEU A 17 6.68 23.47 4.53
N ILE A 18 6.27 22.78 5.59
CA ILE A 18 4.84 22.63 5.94
C ILE A 18 4.26 24.00 6.28
N HIS A 19 4.89 24.73 7.21
CA HIS A 19 4.49 26.07 7.63
C HIS A 19 4.29 27.02 6.44
N GLN A 20 5.31 27.14 5.58
CA GLN A 20 5.28 28.01 4.41
C GLN A 20 4.19 27.63 3.40
N ASN A 21 3.84 26.35 3.26
CA ASN A 21 2.82 25.92 2.29
C ASN A 21 1.41 25.90 2.87
N LEU A 22 1.23 25.73 4.17
CA LEU A 22 -0.07 25.86 4.81
C LEU A 22 -0.49 27.35 4.89
N LYS A 23 0.44 28.28 5.12
CA LYS A 23 0.16 29.73 5.09
C LYS A 23 -0.30 30.30 3.74
N LYS A 24 -0.16 29.55 2.65
CA LYS A 24 -0.60 29.98 1.30
C LYS A 24 -2.12 29.85 1.08
N GLU A 25 -2.82 29.16 1.98
CA GLU A 25 -4.26 28.95 1.89
C GLU A 25 -4.94 29.41 3.17
N ASP A 26 -6.20 29.82 3.05
CA ASP A 26 -7.02 30.17 4.20
C ASP A 26 -7.64 28.92 4.84
N TYR A 27 -7.17 28.61 6.05
CA TYR A 27 -7.69 27.56 6.93
C TYR A 27 -8.50 28.12 8.11
N ALA A 28 -8.59 29.45 8.25
CA ALA A 28 -9.27 30.08 9.37
C ALA A 28 -10.76 29.75 9.37
N GLY A 29 -11.28 29.28 10.50
CA GLY A 29 -12.69 28.91 10.67
C GLY A 29 -13.15 27.72 9.82
N LYS A 30 -12.25 27.00 9.13
CA LYS A 30 -12.57 25.82 8.32
C LYS A 30 -12.54 24.55 9.17
N ARG A 31 -13.34 23.56 8.78
CA ARG A 31 -13.23 22.17 9.25
C ARG A 31 -12.26 21.43 8.34
N ILE A 32 -11.23 20.82 8.91
CA ILE A 32 -10.13 20.19 8.18
C ILE A 32 -10.00 18.73 8.58
N LEU A 33 -10.05 17.83 7.59
CA LEU A 33 -9.75 16.41 7.77
C LEU A 33 -8.38 16.08 7.19
N VAL A 34 -7.51 15.51 8.03
CA VAL A 34 -6.18 15.06 7.60
C VAL A 34 -6.16 13.53 7.49
N ILE A 35 -5.86 13.03 6.30
CA ILE A 35 -5.74 11.61 6.01
C ILE A 35 -4.27 11.20 6.14
N ILE A 36 -4.00 10.23 7.03
CA ILE A 36 -2.65 9.74 7.34
C ILE A 36 -2.54 8.22 7.11
N PRO A 37 -1.34 7.69 6.83
CA PRO A 37 -1.12 6.24 6.75
C PRO A 37 -1.30 5.56 8.10
N ASP A 38 -1.49 4.24 8.06
CA ASP A 38 -1.38 3.35 9.21
C ASP A 38 0.08 2.95 9.52
N HIS A 39 0.27 2.04 10.48
CA HIS A 39 1.59 1.53 10.88
C HIS A 39 2.28 0.67 9.82
N THR A 40 1.60 0.28 8.74
CA THR A 40 2.16 -0.56 7.67
C THR A 40 2.92 0.26 6.61
N ARG A 41 3.23 1.53 6.91
CA ARG A 41 4.04 2.43 6.08
C ARG A 41 5.16 3.03 6.92
N SER A 42 6.38 3.02 6.39
CA SER A 42 7.46 3.80 7.01
C SER A 42 7.26 5.29 6.81
N GLY A 43 7.67 6.05 7.82
CA GLY A 43 7.82 7.51 7.76
C GLY A 43 7.57 8.20 9.09
N PRO A 44 7.94 9.48 9.20
CA PRO A 44 7.80 10.21 10.44
C PRO A 44 6.36 10.75 10.57
N THR A 45 5.35 9.86 10.50
CA THR A 45 3.92 10.24 10.55
C THR A 45 3.62 11.11 11.77
N GLY A 46 4.24 10.80 12.93
CA GLY A 46 4.17 11.63 14.13
C GLY A 46 4.71 13.05 13.97
N LEU A 47 5.81 13.27 13.24
CA LEU A 47 6.32 14.61 12.94
C LEU A 47 5.29 15.40 12.14
N PHE A 48 4.75 14.82 11.06
CA PHE A 48 3.73 15.47 10.23
C PHE A 48 2.45 15.76 11.03
N PHE A 49 1.97 14.82 11.83
CA PHE A 49 0.82 15.02 12.72
C PHE A 49 1.03 16.21 13.67
N LYS A 50 2.16 16.23 14.38
CA LYS A 50 2.49 17.28 15.35
C LYS A 50 2.58 18.64 14.67
N THR A 51 3.30 18.73 13.56
CA THR A 51 3.47 19.99 12.81
C THR A 51 2.14 20.50 12.26
N ILE A 52 1.33 19.65 11.61
CA ILE A 52 0.02 20.07 11.10
C ILE A 52 -0.90 20.52 12.25
N SER A 53 -0.85 19.82 13.39
CA SER A 53 -1.63 20.19 14.58
C SER A 53 -1.20 21.54 15.14
N GLU A 54 0.10 21.80 15.24
CA GLU A 54 0.65 23.08 15.71
C GLU A 54 0.26 24.25 14.80
N GLU A 55 0.26 24.04 13.48
CA GLU A 55 -0.09 25.08 12.51
C GLU A 55 -1.60 25.39 12.46
N LEU A 56 -2.45 24.36 12.61
CA LEU A 56 -3.88 24.49 12.26
C LEU A 56 -4.82 24.50 13.46
N SER A 57 -4.45 23.95 14.63
CA SER A 57 -5.39 23.74 15.75
C SER A 57 -5.95 25.04 16.34
N LEU A 58 -5.23 26.16 16.23
CA LEU A 58 -5.66 27.46 16.78
C LEU A 58 -6.49 28.29 15.78
N ILE A 59 -6.39 28.00 14.49
CA ILE A 59 -7.06 28.79 13.43
C ILE A 59 -8.24 28.04 12.81
N ALA A 60 -8.19 26.72 12.74
CA ALA A 60 -9.25 25.91 12.19
C ALA A 60 -10.45 25.84 13.16
N LYS A 61 -11.67 25.79 12.62
CA LYS A 61 -12.88 25.52 13.42
C LYS A 61 -12.86 24.11 13.99
N LYS A 62 -12.32 23.16 13.23
CA LYS A 62 -12.13 21.76 13.64
C LYS A 62 -10.96 21.16 12.86
N LEU A 63 -10.11 20.41 13.53
CA LEU A 63 -9.02 19.66 12.94
C LEU A 63 -9.07 18.23 13.45
N ASP A 64 -9.29 17.28 12.56
CA ASP A 64 -9.31 15.86 12.89
C ASP A 64 -8.47 15.04 11.91
N PHE A 65 -8.14 13.82 12.30
CA PHE A 65 -7.34 12.90 11.50
C PHE A 65 -8.09 11.60 11.27
N ILE A 66 -7.96 11.02 10.08
CA ILE A 66 -8.43 9.67 9.76
C ILE A 66 -7.27 8.81 9.26
N ILE A 67 -7.17 7.61 9.81
CA ILE A 67 -6.15 6.63 9.44
C ILE A 67 -6.67 5.85 8.23
N ALA A 68 -5.94 5.94 7.12
CA ALA A 68 -6.26 5.29 5.87
C ALA A 68 -5.88 3.80 5.90
N LEU A 69 -6.75 3.00 6.52
CA LEU A 69 -6.55 1.56 6.73
C LEU A 69 -6.75 0.72 5.46
N GLY A 70 -7.54 1.21 4.49
CA GLY A 70 -8.10 0.32 3.47
C GLY A 70 -8.82 -0.85 4.16
N THR A 71 -8.42 -2.09 3.88
CA THR A 71 -9.00 -3.28 4.51
C THR A 71 -8.25 -3.78 5.76
N HIS A 72 -7.31 -3.00 6.29
CA HIS A 72 -6.55 -3.42 7.47
C HIS A 72 -7.39 -3.30 8.75
N PRO A 73 -7.11 -4.10 9.78
CA PRO A 73 -7.80 -4.00 11.07
C PRO A 73 -7.66 -2.60 11.71
N PRO A 74 -8.68 -2.12 12.42
CA PRO A 74 -8.60 -0.88 13.19
C PRO A 74 -7.44 -0.87 14.20
N LEU A 75 -6.82 0.29 14.38
CA LEU A 75 -5.78 0.47 15.40
C LEU A 75 -6.41 0.81 16.75
N LYS A 76 -5.95 0.10 17.79
CA LYS A 76 -6.20 0.48 19.19
C LYS A 76 -5.52 1.79 19.53
N GLU A 77 -6.01 2.49 20.55
CA GLU A 77 -5.50 3.81 20.95
C GLU A 77 -3.98 3.79 21.21
N GLU A 78 -3.45 2.74 21.83
CA GLU A 78 -2.01 2.63 22.10
C GLU A 78 -1.18 2.55 20.81
N LYS A 79 -1.68 1.82 19.79
CA LYS A 79 -1.03 1.74 18.47
C LYS A 79 -1.11 3.08 17.74
N ILE A 80 -2.21 3.81 17.88
CA ILE A 80 -2.36 5.17 17.32
C ILE A 80 -1.37 6.13 18.00
N ASN A 81 -1.32 6.13 19.33
CA ASN A 81 -0.38 6.97 20.08
C ASN A 81 1.07 6.68 19.70
N LYS A 82 1.44 5.40 19.54
CA LYS A 82 2.76 4.99 19.04
C LYS A 82 3.04 5.46 17.62
N LEU A 83 2.07 5.32 16.70
CA LEU A 83 2.18 5.79 15.31
C LEU A 83 2.43 7.30 15.23
N LEU A 84 1.74 8.07 16.08
CA LEU A 84 1.85 9.53 16.14
C LEU A 84 3.02 10.01 17.02
N GLY A 85 3.67 9.10 17.75
CA GLY A 85 4.75 9.41 18.69
C GLY A 85 4.30 10.35 19.81
N ILE A 86 3.08 10.17 20.32
CA ILE A 86 2.51 10.94 21.42
C ILE A 86 2.25 10.04 22.62
N SER A 87 2.35 10.61 23.81
CA SER A 87 1.95 9.94 25.05
C SER A 87 0.44 9.98 25.24
N ALA A 88 -0.10 9.05 26.05
CA ALA A 88 -1.51 9.08 26.44
C ALA A 88 -1.87 10.37 27.21
N LYS A 89 -0.90 10.99 27.91
CA LYS A 89 -1.07 12.29 28.55
C LYS A 89 -1.27 13.39 27.51
N GLU A 90 -0.39 13.49 26.51
CA GLU A 90 -0.53 14.47 25.42
C GLU A 90 -1.84 14.27 24.64
N ARG A 91 -2.24 13.01 24.41
CA ARG A 91 -3.52 12.68 23.76
C ARG A 91 -4.71 13.31 24.50
N ARG A 92 -4.72 13.26 25.83
CA ARG A 92 -5.79 13.79 26.69
C ARG A 92 -5.66 15.28 27.03
N THR A 93 -4.53 15.91 26.74
CA THR A 93 -4.29 17.33 27.06
C THR A 93 -4.06 18.16 25.80
N LYS A 94 -2.83 18.11 25.24
CA LYS A 94 -2.42 18.90 24.07
C LYS A 94 -3.31 18.65 22.85
N TYR A 95 -3.71 17.40 22.63
CA TYR A 95 -4.49 16.98 21.45
C TYR A 95 -5.94 16.61 21.78
N LYS A 96 -6.48 17.07 22.91
CA LYS A 96 -7.81 16.66 23.42
C LYS A 96 -8.98 17.02 22.49
N ASN A 97 -8.82 18.06 21.67
CA ASN A 97 -9.86 18.57 20.76
C ASN A 97 -9.77 17.96 19.34
N ILE A 98 -8.73 17.16 19.08
CA ILE A 98 -8.49 16.50 17.80
C ILE A 98 -9.05 15.09 17.87
N GLU A 99 -9.99 14.75 16.99
CA GLU A 99 -10.44 13.36 16.85
C GLU A 99 -9.48 12.56 15.97
N LEU A 100 -9.24 11.32 16.37
CA LEU A 100 -8.39 10.36 15.64
C LEU A 100 -9.23 9.16 15.26
N PHE A 101 -9.59 9.07 13.99
CA PHE A 101 -10.53 8.08 13.50
C PHE A 101 -9.84 6.90 12.83
N ASN A 102 -10.33 5.70 13.12
CA ASN A 102 -10.14 4.55 12.23
C ASN A 102 -11.15 4.62 11.07
N HIS A 103 -10.74 4.10 9.92
CA HIS A 103 -11.66 3.82 8.82
C HIS A 103 -12.24 2.41 8.95
N CYS A 104 -13.56 2.26 8.79
CA CYS A 104 -14.24 0.97 8.73
C CYS A 104 -14.75 0.77 7.30
N TRP A 105 -14.02 -0.04 6.51
CA TRP A 105 -14.30 -0.27 5.09
C TRP A 105 -15.51 -1.18 4.86
N ASP A 106 -15.85 -2.00 5.85
CA ASP A 106 -16.87 -3.05 5.83
C ASP A 106 -18.16 -2.65 6.55
N ASP A 107 -18.27 -1.41 7.02
CA ASP A 107 -19.48 -0.85 7.63
C ASP A 107 -20.19 0.09 6.64
N PRO A 108 -21.27 -0.36 5.96
CA PRO A 108 -21.99 0.47 5.00
C PRO A 108 -22.56 1.75 5.59
N SER A 109 -22.84 1.80 6.90
CA SER A 109 -23.39 3.00 7.55
C SER A 109 -22.38 4.16 7.57
N ASN A 110 -21.08 3.85 7.44
CA ASN A 110 -19.99 4.80 7.38
C ASN A 110 -19.62 5.24 5.95
N LEU A 111 -20.27 4.68 4.93
CA LEU A 111 -19.94 4.90 3.53
C LEU A 111 -21.03 5.68 2.80
N GLN A 112 -20.63 6.41 1.76
CA GLN A 112 -21.52 7.07 0.83
C GLN A 112 -21.04 6.84 -0.61
N THR A 113 -21.98 6.53 -1.50
CA THR A 113 -21.73 6.50 -2.94
C THR A 113 -21.67 7.92 -3.49
N ILE A 114 -20.57 8.26 -4.14
CA ILE A 114 -20.29 9.64 -4.62
C ILE A 114 -20.31 9.75 -6.14
N GLY A 115 -20.46 8.62 -6.82
CA GLY A 115 -20.45 8.52 -8.27
C GLY A 115 -20.29 7.08 -8.71
N LYS A 116 -20.11 6.90 -10.01
CA LYS A 116 -19.88 5.59 -10.62
C LYS A 116 -18.92 5.72 -11.80
N ILE A 117 -18.04 4.74 -11.95
CA ILE A 117 -17.23 4.59 -13.16
C ILE A 117 -18.05 3.75 -14.12
N THR A 118 -18.45 4.34 -15.24
CA THR A 118 -19.35 3.70 -16.21
C THR A 118 -18.67 2.52 -16.92
N HIS A 119 -19.47 1.64 -17.54
CA HIS A 119 -18.95 0.59 -18.43
C HIS A 119 -18.00 1.14 -19.50
N SER A 120 -18.36 2.27 -20.13
CA SER A 120 -17.55 2.90 -21.17
C SER A 120 -16.20 3.40 -20.63
N ASP A 121 -16.21 4.04 -19.47
CA ASP A 121 -15.00 4.49 -18.79
C ASP A 121 -14.13 3.29 -18.39
N MET A 122 -14.71 2.23 -17.79
CA MET A 122 -13.93 1.08 -17.38
C MET A 122 -13.35 0.30 -18.56
N LYS A 123 -14.12 0.09 -19.63
CA LYS A 123 -13.62 -0.56 -20.85
C LYS A 123 -12.45 0.23 -21.45
N ARG A 124 -12.55 1.56 -21.50
CA ARG A 124 -11.47 2.43 -21.98
C ARG A 124 -10.24 2.37 -21.07
N ILE A 125 -10.41 2.61 -19.77
CA ILE A 125 -9.31 2.65 -18.79
C ILE A 125 -8.57 1.32 -18.76
N SER A 126 -9.31 0.22 -18.71
CA SER A 126 -8.74 -1.13 -18.58
C SER A 126 -8.18 -1.72 -19.87
N GLY A 127 -8.32 -1.02 -21.02
CA GLY A 127 -7.96 -1.59 -22.32
C GLY A 127 -8.81 -2.82 -22.69
N GLY A 128 -10.07 -2.85 -22.25
CA GLY A 128 -11.00 -3.96 -22.49
C GLY A 128 -10.89 -5.12 -21.50
N LEU A 129 -9.98 -5.08 -20.53
CA LEU A 129 -9.83 -6.14 -19.52
C LEU A 129 -11.03 -6.22 -18.56
N MET A 130 -11.76 -5.11 -18.37
CA MET A 130 -12.96 -5.04 -17.54
C MET A 130 -14.02 -4.21 -18.25
N ASN A 131 -15.28 -4.64 -18.15
CA ASN A 131 -16.43 -3.97 -18.75
C ASN A 131 -17.63 -3.99 -17.80
N GLU A 132 -17.42 -3.52 -16.58
CA GLU A 132 -18.45 -3.40 -15.55
C GLU A 132 -18.54 -1.97 -15.04
N GLU A 133 -19.74 -1.58 -14.60
CA GLU A 133 -19.93 -0.35 -13.85
C GLU A 133 -19.43 -0.55 -12.41
N ILE A 134 -18.67 0.43 -11.90
CA ILE A 134 -18.11 0.38 -10.55
C ILE A 134 -18.67 1.55 -9.73
N PRO A 135 -19.54 1.32 -8.74
CA PRO A 135 -19.92 2.35 -7.77
C PRO A 135 -18.69 2.81 -6.97
N VAL A 136 -18.59 4.13 -6.79
CA VAL A 136 -17.49 4.75 -6.03
C VAL A 136 -18.01 5.10 -4.65
N GLN A 137 -17.62 4.29 -3.67
CA GLN A 137 -17.96 4.51 -2.25
C GLN A 137 -16.74 4.99 -1.47
N ILE A 138 -16.95 5.95 -0.58
CA ILE A 138 -15.94 6.48 0.34
C ILE A 138 -16.55 6.76 1.71
N ASN A 139 -15.72 6.85 2.74
CA ASN A 139 -16.13 7.26 4.07
C ASN A 139 -16.88 8.61 4.04
N LYS A 140 -18.17 8.60 4.41
CA LYS A 140 -19.07 9.76 4.26
C LYS A 140 -18.63 10.97 5.07
N ARG A 141 -17.87 10.74 6.14
CA ARG A 141 -17.35 11.77 7.03
C ARG A 141 -16.47 12.79 6.30
N VAL A 142 -15.87 12.41 5.17
CA VAL A 142 -15.13 13.34 4.29
C VAL A 142 -15.96 14.58 3.95
N PHE A 143 -17.28 14.44 3.80
CA PHE A 143 -18.20 15.52 3.44
C PHE A 143 -18.62 16.42 4.62
N GLU A 144 -18.18 16.11 5.84
CA GLU A 144 -18.38 16.96 7.01
C GLU A 144 -17.31 18.05 7.14
N TYR A 145 -16.31 18.05 6.25
CA TYR A 145 -15.16 18.95 6.28
C TYR A 145 -15.10 19.84 5.04
N ASP A 146 -14.52 21.04 5.21
CA ASP A 146 -14.41 22.05 4.15
C ASP A 146 -13.09 21.93 3.37
N ARG A 147 -12.10 21.24 3.94
CA ARG A 147 -10.77 20.98 3.37
C ARG A 147 -10.26 19.60 3.74
N ILE A 148 -9.53 18.98 2.83
CA ILE A 148 -8.85 17.70 3.05
C ILE A 148 -7.35 17.91 2.89
N ILE A 149 -6.58 17.34 3.81
CA ILE A 149 -5.12 17.23 3.69
C ILE A 149 -4.75 15.76 3.62
N ILE A 150 -4.02 15.33 2.60
CA ILE A 150 -3.47 13.97 2.51
C ILE A 150 -1.98 14.04 2.85
N SER A 151 -1.55 13.37 3.92
CA SER A 151 -0.14 13.34 4.33
C SER A 151 0.36 11.91 4.38
N GLY A 152 1.26 11.53 3.47
CA GLY A 152 1.77 10.17 3.47
C GLY A 152 2.89 9.90 2.46
N PRO A 153 3.60 8.77 2.60
CA PRO A 153 4.74 8.46 1.76
C PRO A 153 4.38 8.01 0.34
N VAL A 154 5.33 8.23 -0.56
CA VAL A 154 5.33 7.72 -1.94
C VAL A 154 6.43 6.67 -2.12
N PHE A 155 6.04 5.43 -2.44
CA PHE A 155 6.88 4.27 -2.71
C PHE A 155 6.37 3.52 -3.94
N PRO A 156 7.15 2.67 -4.63
CA PRO A 156 6.60 1.73 -5.60
C PRO A 156 5.50 0.86 -4.97
N HIS A 157 4.44 0.56 -5.72
CA HIS A 157 3.26 -0.14 -5.21
C HIS A 157 2.69 -1.10 -6.25
N GLU A 158 2.42 -2.33 -5.84
CA GLU A 158 2.04 -3.46 -6.69
C GLU A 158 0.71 -3.28 -7.42
N VAL A 159 -0.25 -2.57 -6.81
CA VAL A 159 -1.58 -2.33 -7.40
C VAL A 159 -1.69 -1.02 -8.20
N VAL A 160 -1.13 0.07 -7.70
CA VAL A 160 -1.38 1.44 -8.21
C VAL A 160 -0.11 2.14 -8.73
N GLY A 161 0.95 1.38 -8.95
CA GLY A 161 2.22 1.85 -9.48
C GLY A 161 3.13 2.47 -8.44
N PHE A 162 2.70 3.57 -7.84
CA PHE A 162 3.32 4.18 -6.66
C PHE A 162 2.30 4.34 -5.52
N SER A 163 2.67 4.50 -4.26
CA SER A 163 1.74 4.86 -3.19
C SER A 163 1.39 6.36 -3.26
N GLY A 164 0.81 6.91 -2.20
CA GLY A 164 0.59 8.35 -2.10
C GLY A 164 -0.53 8.94 -2.96
N GLY A 165 -0.71 10.24 -2.79
CA GLY A 165 -1.78 11.01 -3.42
C GLY A 165 -3.16 10.43 -3.12
N TYR A 166 -4.01 10.36 -4.13
CA TYR A 166 -5.38 9.85 -3.99
C TYR A 166 -5.49 8.38 -3.58
N LYS A 167 -4.37 7.63 -3.47
CA LYS A 167 -4.39 6.29 -2.87
C LYS A 167 -4.92 6.30 -1.42
N TYR A 168 -4.67 7.39 -0.70
CA TYR A 168 -5.16 7.57 0.67
C TYR A 168 -6.68 7.75 0.74
N LEU A 169 -7.31 8.12 -0.37
CA LEU A 169 -8.77 8.08 -0.53
C LEU A 169 -9.21 6.69 -0.99
N PHE A 170 -8.60 6.18 -2.07
CA PHE A 170 -8.93 4.90 -2.70
C PHE A 170 -7.67 4.02 -2.83
N PRO A 171 -7.49 2.98 -2.02
CA PRO A 171 -8.47 2.34 -1.13
C PRO A 171 -8.55 2.94 0.27
N GLY A 172 -7.70 3.91 0.62
CA GLY A 172 -7.38 4.21 2.03
C GLY A 172 -8.58 4.44 2.95
N ILE A 173 -9.64 5.09 2.46
CA ILE A 173 -10.88 5.29 3.20
C ILE A 173 -12.12 4.96 2.34
N ALA A 174 -11.98 3.99 1.44
CA ALA A 174 -12.98 3.61 0.46
C ALA A 174 -13.84 2.41 0.87
N GLY A 175 -14.99 2.25 0.22
CA GLY A 175 -15.85 1.08 0.37
C GLY A 175 -15.35 -0.15 -0.40
N PRO A 176 -15.92 -1.34 -0.12
CA PRO A 176 -15.40 -2.62 -0.60
C PRO A 176 -15.47 -2.76 -2.13
N GLU A 177 -16.53 -2.24 -2.75
CA GLU A 177 -16.79 -2.44 -4.18
C GLU A 177 -15.65 -1.90 -5.05
N ILE A 178 -15.34 -0.60 -4.93
CA ILE A 178 -14.24 0.01 -5.67
C ILE A 178 -12.90 -0.63 -5.31
N ILE A 179 -12.67 -0.95 -4.03
CA ILE A 179 -11.44 -1.61 -3.55
C ILE A 179 -11.24 -2.92 -4.32
N HIS A 180 -12.20 -3.83 -4.28
CA HIS A 180 -12.05 -5.14 -4.90
C HIS A 180 -11.88 -5.06 -6.42
N ARG A 181 -12.56 -4.13 -7.09
CA ARG A 181 -12.48 -4.01 -8.55
C ARG A 181 -11.15 -3.49 -9.05
N PHE A 182 -10.61 -2.41 -8.51
CA PHE A 182 -9.32 -1.90 -9.00
C PHE A 182 -8.15 -2.79 -8.60
N HIS A 183 -8.22 -3.51 -7.47
CA HIS A 183 -7.21 -4.51 -7.12
C HIS A 183 -7.23 -5.65 -8.14
N TRP A 184 -8.41 -6.12 -8.55
CA TRP A 184 -8.54 -7.13 -9.59
C TRP A 184 -7.99 -6.65 -10.93
N LEU A 185 -8.29 -5.41 -11.35
CA LEU A 185 -7.66 -4.80 -12.53
C LEU A 185 -6.13 -4.86 -12.46
N GLY A 186 -5.57 -4.58 -11.28
CA GLY A 186 -4.14 -4.67 -11.04
C GLY A 186 -3.59 -6.07 -11.31
N ALA A 187 -4.26 -7.10 -10.80
CA ALA A 187 -3.89 -8.49 -11.04
C ALA A 187 -4.02 -8.90 -12.51
N LEU A 188 -5.02 -8.40 -13.24
CA LEU A 188 -5.19 -8.68 -14.67
C LEU A 188 -4.00 -8.16 -15.50
N ILE A 189 -3.48 -6.99 -15.16
CA ILE A 189 -2.31 -6.37 -15.81
C ILE A 189 -0.99 -6.99 -15.33
N THR A 190 -0.98 -7.49 -14.09
CA THR A 190 0.12 -8.09 -13.31
C THR A 190 1.04 -7.10 -12.60
N ASN A 191 1.51 -7.49 -11.41
CA ASN A 191 2.42 -6.73 -10.55
C ASN A 191 3.69 -6.25 -11.30
N ILE A 192 4.31 -7.12 -12.11
CA ILE A 192 5.55 -6.80 -12.85
C ILE A 192 5.37 -5.60 -13.79
N LYS A 193 4.18 -5.44 -14.38
CA LYS A 193 3.88 -4.31 -15.29
C LYS A 193 3.46 -3.04 -14.55
N ILE A 194 2.97 -3.15 -13.32
CA ILE A 194 2.42 -2.03 -12.55
C ILE A 194 3.47 -1.42 -11.62
N ASN A 195 4.13 -2.23 -10.81
CA ASN A 195 4.89 -1.78 -9.65
C ASN A 195 6.06 -0.87 -10.10
N GLY A 196 6.08 0.36 -9.60
CA GLY A 196 7.06 1.37 -10.00
C GLY A 196 6.76 2.07 -11.34
N VAL A 197 5.56 1.90 -11.92
CA VAL A 197 5.10 2.64 -13.11
C VAL A 197 4.09 3.69 -12.69
N LYS A 198 4.35 4.96 -12.99
CA LYS A 198 3.52 6.09 -12.52
C LYS A 198 2.11 6.06 -13.11
N ASN A 199 2.01 5.91 -14.42
CA ASN A 199 0.75 5.97 -15.16
C ASN A 199 0.29 4.56 -15.49
N THR A 200 -0.73 4.08 -14.78
CA THR A 200 -1.33 2.76 -15.00
C THR A 200 -2.84 2.89 -15.10
N PRO A 201 -3.52 1.94 -15.77
CA PRO A 201 -4.99 1.87 -15.75
C PRO A 201 -5.58 1.97 -14.34
N VAL A 202 -4.96 1.28 -13.37
CA VAL A 202 -5.42 1.30 -11.98
C VAL A 202 -5.27 2.69 -11.35
N ARG A 203 -4.17 3.41 -11.64
CA ARG A 203 -4.02 4.81 -11.19
C ARG A 203 -5.08 5.70 -11.81
N GLU A 204 -5.44 5.49 -13.07
CA GLU A 204 -6.50 6.24 -13.73
C GLU A 204 -7.87 5.99 -13.06
N VAL A 205 -8.19 4.74 -12.70
CA VAL A 205 -9.38 4.41 -11.87
C VAL A 205 -9.37 5.20 -10.56
N VAL A 206 -8.26 5.20 -9.82
CA VAL A 206 -8.12 5.95 -8.56
C VAL A 206 -8.32 7.46 -8.78
N ASN A 207 -7.72 8.02 -9.83
CA ASN A 207 -7.85 9.44 -10.16
C ASN A 207 -9.28 9.82 -10.58
N LYS A 208 -9.95 8.95 -11.36
CA LYS A 208 -11.36 9.11 -11.74
C LYS A 208 -12.26 9.07 -10.50
N SER A 209 -12.06 8.12 -9.59
CA SER A 209 -12.79 8.06 -8.32
C SER A 209 -12.61 9.32 -7.48
N ALA A 210 -11.38 9.83 -7.36
CA ALA A 210 -11.11 11.07 -6.65
C ALA A 210 -11.75 12.30 -7.30
N SER A 211 -11.99 12.30 -8.61
CA SER A 211 -12.61 13.44 -9.33
C SER A 211 -14.07 13.71 -8.92
N PHE A 212 -14.73 12.75 -8.29
CA PHE A 212 -16.07 12.92 -7.72
C PHE A 212 -16.07 13.75 -6.43
N ILE A 213 -14.93 13.89 -5.76
CA ILE A 213 -14.78 14.71 -4.55
C ILE A 213 -14.50 16.16 -4.97
N LYS A 214 -15.43 17.06 -4.64
CA LYS A 214 -15.32 18.50 -4.97
C LYS A 214 -14.69 19.34 -3.85
N ILE A 215 -14.43 18.74 -2.69
CA ILE A 215 -13.76 19.39 -1.57
C ILE A 215 -12.29 19.63 -1.94
N PRO A 216 -11.71 20.81 -1.69
CA PRO A 216 -10.30 21.06 -1.98
C PRO A 216 -9.37 20.13 -1.20
N ILE A 217 -8.43 19.51 -1.92
CA ILE A 217 -7.46 18.54 -1.39
C ILE A 217 -6.05 19.11 -1.55
N LYS A 218 -5.33 19.24 -0.43
CA LYS A 218 -3.89 19.47 -0.41
C LYS A 218 -3.16 18.17 -0.09
N MET A 219 -2.04 17.91 -0.75
CA MET A 219 -1.20 16.73 -0.56
C MET A 219 0.15 17.13 0.02
N LEU A 220 0.61 16.41 1.04
CA LEU A 220 1.97 16.42 1.58
C LEU A 220 2.59 15.05 1.23
N CYS A 221 3.21 14.98 0.06
CA CYS A 221 3.81 13.75 -0.46
C CYS A 221 5.29 13.71 -0.10
N TYR A 222 5.68 12.85 0.84
CA TYR A 222 7.07 12.66 1.23
C TYR A 222 7.68 11.39 0.65
N VAL A 223 8.96 11.45 0.30
CA VAL A 223 9.72 10.30 -0.21
C VAL A 223 10.76 9.91 0.83
N ILE A 224 10.80 8.63 1.17
CA ILE A 224 11.65 8.10 2.23
C ILE A 224 12.59 7.05 1.67
N LYS A 225 13.81 7.04 2.20
CA LYS A 225 14.75 5.93 2.09
C LYS A 225 15.38 5.71 3.46
N GLU A 226 15.48 4.45 3.89
CA GLU A 226 16.11 4.08 5.17
C GLU A 226 15.57 4.85 6.39
N GLY A 227 14.25 5.12 6.39
CA GLY A 227 13.59 5.84 7.49
C GLY A 227 13.83 7.35 7.53
N ARG A 228 14.54 7.93 6.54
CA ARG A 228 14.79 9.36 6.42
C ARG A 228 14.03 9.97 5.25
N VAL A 229 13.60 11.22 5.37
CA VAL A 229 12.88 11.95 4.31
C VAL A 229 13.90 12.58 3.35
N HIS A 230 13.82 12.25 2.06
CA HIS A 230 14.66 12.79 0.99
C HIS A 230 13.96 13.89 0.17
N GLY A 231 12.65 13.99 0.27
CA GLY A 231 11.88 15.01 -0.41
C GLY A 231 10.48 15.15 0.15
N LEU A 232 9.97 16.38 0.10
CA LEU A 232 8.62 16.73 0.51
C LEU A 232 8.01 17.65 -0.54
N TYR A 233 6.97 17.17 -1.20
CA TYR A 233 6.23 17.88 -2.24
C TYR A 233 4.84 18.21 -1.72
N ILE A 234 4.53 19.50 -1.64
CA ILE A 234 3.28 20.01 -1.06
C ILE A 234 2.51 20.79 -2.12
N GLY A 235 1.25 20.43 -2.35
CA GLY A 235 0.41 21.02 -3.40
C GLY A 235 -0.76 20.14 -3.80
N GLY A 236 -1.10 20.14 -5.09
CA GLY A 236 -2.13 19.29 -5.69
C GLY A 236 -1.56 17.98 -6.26
N LYS A 237 -2.21 17.46 -7.31
CA LYS A 237 -1.86 16.19 -7.97
C LYS A 237 -0.44 16.16 -8.53
N GLU A 238 0.11 17.30 -8.92
CA GLU A 238 1.47 17.44 -9.45
C GLU A 238 2.53 17.12 -8.38
N SER A 239 2.22 17.38 -7.11
CA SER A 239 3.12 17.06 -5.99
C SER A 239 3.33 15.56 -5.84
N TRP A 240 2.26 14.77 -6.03
CA TRP A 240 2.37 13.30 -6.08
C TRP A 240 3.22 12.84 -7.28
N SER A 241 3.03 13.42 -8.47
CA SER A 241 3.82 13.04 -9.65
C SER A 241 5.32 13.26 -9.44
N ARG A 242 5.70 14.41 -8.86
CA ARG A 242 7.10 14.73 -8.54
C ARG A 242 7.67 13.83 -7.44
N ALA A 243 6.86 13.49 -6.44
CA ALA A 243 7.26 12.54 -5.41
C ALA A 243 7.47 11.13 -6.00
N ALA A 244 6.64 10.71 -6.97
CA ALA A 244 6.84 9.45 -7.68
C ALA A 244 8.15 9.46 -8.50
N ASP A 245 8.49 10.58 -9.16
CA ASP A 245 9.79 10.71 -9.88
C ASP A 245 11.00 10.57 -8.95
N LEU A 246 10.94 11.14 -7.75
CA LEU A 246 12.01 10.98 -6.77
C LEU A 246 12.02 9.56 -6.18
N SER A 247 10.85 9.00 -5.90
CA SER A 247 10.71 7.63 -5.38
C SER A 247 11.24 6.59 -6.39
N GLU A 248 11.02 6.78 -7.68
CA GLU A 248 11.57 5.91 -8.73
C GLU A 248 13.10 5.82 -8.63
N LYS A 249 13.77 6.96 -8.41
CA LYS A 249 15.23 7.04 -8.29
C LYS A 249 15.77 6.47 -6.98
N LEU A 250 14.99 6.53 -5.90
CA LEU A 250 15.45 6.19 -4.54
C LEU A 250 15.00 4.81 -4.07
N ASN A 251 13.85 4.34 -4.55
CA ASN A 251 13.15 3.16 -4.03
C ASN A 251 13.00 2.06 -5.08
N ILE A 252 13.64 2.19 -6.26
CA ILE A 252 13.82 1.10 -7.21
C ILE A 252 15.31 0.76 -7.28
N GLU A 253 15.66 -0.46 -6.91
CA GLU A 253 17.01 -0.98 -7.03
C GLU A 253 17.12 -1.82 -8.31
N TYR A 254 18.07 -1.44 -9.18
CA TYR A 254 18.31 -2.14 -10.43
C TYR A 254 19.46 -3.15 -10.27
N LYS A 255 19.15 -4.42 -10.51
CA LYS A 255 20.11 -5.53 -10.50
C LYS A 255 20.55 -5.86 -11.93
N LYS A 256 21.82 -6.24 -12.08
CA LYS A 256 22.41 -6.63 -13.38
C LYS A 256 21.97 -8.01 -13.85
N ARG A 257 21.50 -8.85 -12.93
CA ARG A 257 21.06 -10.22 -13.19
C ARG A 257 19.75 -10.55 -12.47
N LYS A 258 19.18 -11.69 -12.83
CA LYS A 258 18.17 -12.36 -12.01
C LYS A 258 18.86 -13.36 -11.06
N PHE A 259 18.11 -13.89 -10.10
CA PHE A 259 18.57 -14.79 -9.04
C PHE A 259 17.71 -16.06 -8.99
N HIS A 260 18.34 -17.23 -8.91
CA HIS A 260 17.63 -18.50 -8.75
C HIS A 260 17.07 -18.65 -7.32
N THR A 261 17.64 -17.95 -6.33
CA THR A 261 17.12 -17.90 -4.96
C THR A 261 17.10 -16.47 -4.43
N VAL A 262 15.95 -16.03 -3.92
CA VAL A 262 15.81 -14.75 -3.20
C VAL A 262 15.29 -15.01 -1.79
N LEU A 263 16.03 -14.57 -0.77
CA LEU A 263 15.59 -14.57 0.63
C LEU A 263 15.12 -13.16 1.00
N ALA A 264 13.81 -13.01 1.22
CA ALA A 264 13.16 -11.75 1.54
C ALA A 264 12.78 -11.72 3.02
N VAL A 265 13.49 -10.93 3.82
CA VAL A 265 13.21 -10.77 5.25
C VAL A 265 12.12 -9.74 5.45
N ALA A 266 10.96 -10.19 5.94
CA ALA A 266 9.83 -9.32 6.23
C ALA A 266 10.08 -8.51 7.51
N PRO A 267 9.94 -7.18 7.50
CA PRO A 267 10.09 -6.37 8.71
C PRO A 267 8.95 -6.63 9.72
N PRO A 268 9.17 -6.38 11.03
CA PRO A 268 8.16 -6.57 12.08
C PRO A 268 6.87 -5.75 11.92
N MET A 269 6.88 -4.71 11.08
CA MET A 269 5.68 -3.92 10.76
C MET A 269 4.64 -4.68 9.94
N TYR A 270 5.01 -5.82 9.34
CA TYR A 270 4.06 -6.74 8.70
C TYR A 270 3.70 -7.83 9.70
N GLU A 271 2.44 -7.84 10.12
CA GLU A 271 1.94 -8.70 11.20
C GLU A 271 1.29 -9.99 10.65
N ASP A 272 0.97 -10.04 9.36
CA ASP A 272 0.35 -11.17 8.64
C ASP A 272 0.87 -11.32 7.20
N LEU A 273 0.54 -12.43 6.54
CA LEU A 273 0.92 -12.66 5.13
C LEU A 273 0.27 -11.66 4.16
N TRP A 274 -0.93 -11.14 4.48
CA TRP A 274 -1.59 -10.10 3.68
C TRP A 274 -0.67 -8.89 3.44
N THR A 275 -0.06 -8.39 4.51
CA THR A 275 0.89 -7.27 4.45
C THR A 275 2.30 -7.71 4.04
N ALA A 276 2.76 -8.90 4.47
CA ALA A 276 4.08 -9.42 4.15
C ALA A 276 4.23 -9.91 2.71
N GLY A 277 3.13 -10.13 1.98
CA GLY A 277 3.16 -10.41 0.54
C GLY A 277 3.93 -9.37 -0.27
N LYS A 278 4.10 -8.14 0.26
CA LYS A 278 5.01 -7.12 -0.31
C LYS A 278 6.43 -7.62 -0.55
N CYS A 279 6.91 -8.57 0.27
CA CYS A 279 8.19 -9.23 0.04
C CYS A 279 8.24 -9.88 -1.34
N MET A 280 7.17 -10.59 -1.72
CA MET A 280 7.05 -11.18 -3.05
C MET A 280 6.90 -10.10 -4.13
N TYR A 281 5.96 -9.17 -3.98
CA TYR A 281 5.64 -8.22 -5.06
C TYR A 281 6.83 -7.36 -5.48
N LYS A 282 7.70 -7.05 -4.53
CA LYS A 282 8.87 -6.17 -4.72
C LYS A 282 10.08 -6.89 -5.27
N LEU A 283 10.12 -8.21 -5.22
CA LEU A 283 11.29 -9.01 -5.59
C LEU A 283 11.02 -9.96 -6.75
N GLU A 284 9.75 -10.26 -7.07
CA GLU A 284 9.37 -11.07 -8.22
C GLU A 284 10.13 -10.73 -9.52
N PRO A 285 10.32 -9.44 -9.92
CA PRO A 285 10.97 -9.12 -11.20
C PRO A 285 12.44 -9.55 -11.30
N VAL A 286 13.13 -9.78 -10.17
CA VAL A 286 14.53 -10.22 -10.15
C VAL A 286 14.70 -11.73 -9.90
N VAL A 287 13.61 -12.48 -9.74
CA VAL A 287 13.68 -13.95 -9.64
C VAL A 287 13.77 -14.56 -11.04
N GLU A 288 14.69 -15.51 -11.23
CA GLU A 288 14.81 -16.34 -12.44
C GLU A 288 13.56 -17.19 -12.65
N ASP A 289 13.28 -17.55 -13.89
CA ASP A 289 12.18 -18.46 -14.20
C ASP A 289 12.55 -19.86 -13.67
N GLY A 290 11.64 -20.50 -12.94
CA GLY A 290 11.93 -21.71 -12.15
C GLY A 290 12.64 -21.45 -10.82
N GLY A 291 13.02 -20.20 -10.52
CA GLY A 291 13.65 -19.82 -9.26
C GLY A 291 12.68 -19.83 -8.08
N ARG A 292 13.21 -19.55 -6.89
CA ARG A 292 12.45 -19.51 -5.63
C ARG A 292 12.58 -18.18 -4.91
N LEU A 293 11.48 -17.72 -4.32
CA LEU A 293 11.43 -16.61 -3.39
C LEU A 293 10.96 -17.11 -2.02
N ILE A 294 11.78 -16.88 -1.00
CA ILE A 294 11.52 -17.28 0.38
C ILE A 294 11.11 -16.04 1.16
N ILE A 295 9.88 -16.01 1.67
CA ILE A 295 9.42 -14.97 2.61
C ILE A 295 9.83 -15.43 4.02
N TYR A 296 10.89 -14.82 4.56
CA TYR A 296 11.39 -15.09 5.90
C TYR A 296 10.76 -14.13 6.91
N ALA A 297 9.90 -14.67 7.78
CA ALA A 297 9.12 -13.91 8.75
C ALA A 297 8.69 -14.81 9.94
N PRO A 298 9.62 -15.24 10.83
CA PRO A 298 9.29 -16.13 11.95
C PRO A 298 8.22 -15.57 12.89
N HIS A 299 8.06 -14.25 12.96
CA HIS A 299 7.05 -13.57 13.78
C HIS A 299 5.63 -13.66 13.22
N ILE A 300 5.46 -13.94 11.92
CA ILE A 300 4.15 -14.01 11.29
C ILE A 300 3.53 -15.39 11.50
N LYS A 301 2.37 -15.42 12.14
CA LYS A 301 1.63 -16.66 12.48
C LYS A 301 0.27 -16.78 11.78
N GLU A 302 -0.13 -15.72 11.07
CA GLU A 302 -1.45 -15.63 10.44
C GLU A 302 -1.36 -15.29 8.94
N VAL A 303 -2.25 -15.89 8.15
CA VAL A 303 -2.37 -15.61 6.71
C VAL A 303 -2.96 -14.22 6.49
N SER A 304 -4.08 -13.94 7.14
CA SER A 304 -4.66 -12.60 7.17
C SER A 304 -5.64 -12.48 8.32
N PHE A 305 -5.56 -11.39 9.09
CA PHE A 305 -6.55 -11.10 10.12
C PHE A 305 -7.93 -10.75 9.54
N THR A 306 -7.97 -10.18 8.34
CA THR A 306 -9.21 -9.71 7.70
C THR A 306 -9.77 -10.74 6.70
N HIS A 307 -8.90 -11.31 5.86
CA HIS A 307 -9.31 -12.07 4.67
C HIS A 307 -8.98 -13.57 4.74
N GLY A 308 -8.56 -14.05 5.92
CA GLY A 308 -8.09 -15.42 6.12
C GLY A 308 -9.09 -16.47 5.64
N LYS A 309 -10.39 -16.31 5.96
CA LYS A 309 -11.46 -17.23 5.53
C LYS A 309 -11.44 -17.47 4.02
N TYR A 310 -11.42 -16.40 3.23
CA TYR A 310 -11.40 -16.53 1.77
C TYR A 310 -10.07 -17.12 1.28
N LEU A 311 -8.94 -16.72 1.85
CA LEU A 311 -7.63 -17.23 1.44
C LEU A 311 -7.44 -18.73 1.73
N PHE A 312 -7.99 -19.23 2.85
CA PHE A 312 -8.05 -20.67 3.12
C PHE A 312 -9.02 -21.41 2.18
N GLN A 313 -10.08 -20.75 1.71
CA GLN A 313 -11.01 -21.33 0.74
C GLN A 313 -10.40 -21.47 -0.65
N ILE A 314 -9.66 -20.45 -1.12
CA ILE A 314 -9.21 -20.40 -2.52
C ILE A 314 -7.75 -20.78 -2.73
N GLY A 315 -6.91 -20.68 -1.70
CA GLY A 315 -5.45 -20.79 -1.83
C GLY A 315 -4.78 -19.68 -2.66
N TYR A 316 -3.46 -19.81 -2.81
CA TYR A 316 -2.61 -18.92 -3.59
C TYR A 316 -2.36 -19.49 -4.98
N HIS A 317 -2.85 -18.80 -6.01
CA HIS A 317 -2.78 -19.24 -7.41
C HIS A 317 -2.46 -18.10 -8.36
N THR A 318 -1.90 -18.44 -9.51
CA THR A 318 -1.62 -17.56 -10.64
C THR A 318 -2.91 -16.96 -11.19
N ARG A 319 -2.80 -15.81 -11.86
CA ARG A 319 -3.95 -15.14 -12.50
C ARG A 319 -4.71 -16.08 -13.45
N ASP A 320 -3.99 -16.82 -14.27
CA ASP A 320 -4.58 -17.68 -15.31
C ASP A 320 -5.35 -18.86 -14.71
N TYR A 321 -4.95 -19.35 -13.53
CA TYR A 321 -5.70 -20.37 -12.80
C TYR A 321 -7.10 -19.89 -12.42
N PHE A 322 -7.26 -18.63 -12.02
CA PHE A 322 -8.58 -18.06 -11.75
C PHE A 322 -9.35 -17.79 -13.04
N LEU A 323 -8.73 -17.12 -14.01
CA LEU A 323 -9.42 -16.67 -15.23
C LEU A 323 -9.99 -17.81 -16.08
N LYS A 324 -9.29 -18.95 -16.16
CA LYS A 324 -9.74 -20.09 -16.98
C LYS A 324 -10.87 -20.91 -16.36
N GLN A 325 -11.27 -20.58 -15.13
CA GLN A 325 -12.35 -21.24 -14.40
C GLN A 325 -13.07 -20.24 -13.49
N MET A 326 -13.26 -19.01 -13.99
CA MET A 326 -13.77 -17.88 -13.21
C MET A 326 -15.14 -18.17 -12.59
N ASP A 327 -15.92 -19.05 -13.21
CA ASP A 327 -17.23 -19.49 -12.72
C ASP A 327 -17.19 -20.03 -11.29
N LYS A 328 -16.08 -20.66 -10.86
CA LYS A 328 -15.87 -21.20 -9.50
C LYS A 328 -15.56 -20.12 -8.46
N PHE A 329 -15.17 -18.92 -8.89
CA PHE A 329 -14.65 -17.86 -8.03
C PHE A 329 -15.45 -16.55 -8.13
N ARG A 330 -16.63 -16.59 -8.75
CA ARG A 330 -17.49 -15.40 -8.95
C ARG A 330 -17.86 -14.69 -7.64
N ASP A 331 -18.03 -15.45 -6.58
CA ASP A 331 -18.41 -14.93 -5.25
C ASP A 331 -17.20 -14.50 -4.40
N ILE A 332 -15.98 -14.68 -4.92
CA ILE A 332 -14.77 -14.27 -4.20
C ILE A 332 -14.47 -12.81 -4.53
N PRO A 333 -14.32 -11.93 -3.53
CA PRO A 333 -14.05 -10.53 -3.82
C PRO A 333 -12.72 -10.37 -4.56
N GLY A 334 -12.74 -9.60 -5.65
CA GLY A 334 -11.60 -9.44 -6.56
C GLY A 334 -10.30 -8.96 -5.90
N GLY A 335 -10.38 -8.27 -4.76
CA GLY A 335 -9.19 -7.90 -3.98
C GLY A 335 -8.47 -9.10 -3.34
N ILE A 336 -9.21 -10.14 -2.95
CA ILE A 336 -8.64 -11.38 -2.41
C ILE A 336 -8.02 -12.20 -3.54
N LEU A 337 -8.71 -12.32 -4.68
CA LEU A 337 -8.14 -12.95 -5.88
C LEU A 337 -6.85 -12.23 -6.30
N ALA A 338 -6.86 -10.89 -6.31
CA ALA A 338 -5.68 -10.11 -6.64
C ALA A 338 -4.52 -10.40 -5.68
N HIS A 339 -4.76 -10.39 -4.36
CA HIS A 339 -3.72 -10.73 -3.38
C HIS A 339 -3.15 -12.14 -3.60
N SER A 340 -4.02 -13.13 -3.83
CA SER A 340 -3.63 -14.50 -4.14
C SER A 340 -2.67 -14.56 -5.35
N THR A 341 -3.05 -13.90 -6.45
CA THR A 341 -2.22 -13.84 -7.67
C THR A 341 -0.91 -13.08 -7.48
N HIS A 342 -0.91 -11.98 -6.74
CA HIS A 342 0.31 -11.20 -6.51
C HIS A 342 1.32 -11.96 -5.65
N VAL A 343 0.87 -12.75 -4.67
CA VAL A 343 1.77 -13.57 -3.84
C VAL A 343 2.20 -14.83 -4.57
N LYS A 344 1.36 -15.46 -5.40
CA LYS A 344 1.80 -16.63 -6.20
C LYS A 344 2.78 -16.23 -7.31
N GLY A 345 2.62 -15.02 -7.83
CA GLY A 345 3.37 -14.51 -8.97
C GLY A 345 2.76 -14.89 -10.32
N ILE A 346 3.39 -14.45 -11.39
CA ILE A 346 2.95 -14.77 -12.75
C ILE A 346 3.13 -16.27 -13.05
N GLY A 347 2.28 -16.78 -13.94
CA GLY A 347 2.31 -18.16 -14.39
C GLY A 347 1.14 -18.43 -15.32
N THR A 348 1.03 -19.68 -15.76
CA THR A 348 0.00 -20.10 -16.72
C THR A 348 -0.82 -21.24 -16.15
N TYR A 349 -2.00 -21.46 -16.73
CA TYR A 349 -2.82 -22.62 -16.44
C TYR A 349 -3.18 -23.30 -17.77
N VAL A 350 -2.64 -24.48 -18.05
CA VAL A 350 -2.80 -25.17 -19.34
C VAL A 350 -3.07 -26.65 -19.08
N ASN A 351 -3.99 -27.25 -19.84
CA ASN A 351 -4.38 -28.66 -19.69
C ASN A 351 -4.74 -29.02 -18.23
N ASN A 352 -5.54 -28.17 -17.58
CA ASN A 352 -5.95 -28.29 -16.18
C ASN A 352 -4.80 -28.30 -15.16
N ARG A 353 -3.60 -27.88 -15.55
CA ARG A 353 -2.41 -27.81 -14.69
C ARG A 353 -1.93 -26.37 -14.55
N GLU A 354 -1.73 -25.95 -13.31
CA GLU A 354 -1.07 -24.69 -12.99
C GLU A 354 0.44 -24.82 -13.14
N VAL A 355 1.06 -23.84 -13.80
CA VAL A 355 2.51 -23.72 -13.97
C VAL A 355 2.92 -22.31 -13.53
N PRO A 356 3.27 -22.13 -12.24
CA PRO A 356 3.83 -20.88 -11.74
C PRO A 356 5.20 -20.62 -12.39
N ARG A 357 5.54 -19.35 -12.64
CA ARG A 357 6.90 -18.98 -13.12
C ARG A 357 7.95 -19.22 -12.06
N ILE A 358 7.62 -18.99 -10.79
CA ILE A 358 8.53 -19.15 -9.66
C ILE A 358 7.85 -19.92 -8.52
N ASN A 359 8.66 -20.48 -7.64
CA ASN A 359 8.18 -21.05 -6.39
C ASN A 359 8.21 -20.02 -5.26
N VAL A 360 7.15 -19.95 -4.47
CA VAL A 360 7.05 -19.05 -3.31
C VAL A 360 6.95 -19.90 -2.04
N ILE A 361 7.91 -19.67 -1.14
CA ILE A 361 8.12 -20.47 0.05
C ILE A 361 7.93 -19.60 1.28
N LEU A 362 7.10 -20.05 2.21
CA LEU A 362 6.89 -19.41 3.50
C LEU A 362 7.87 -19.99 4.52
N ALA A 363 8.82 -19.16 4.96
CA ALA A 363 9.63 -19.41 6.15
C ALA A 363 9.10 -18.54 7.29
N THR A 364 7.95 -18.95 7.83
CA THR A 364 7.18 -18.14 8.80
C THR A 364 6.75 -18.97 10.00
N GLY A 365 6.17 -18.33 11.01
CA GLY A 365 5.50 -19.02 12.12
C GLY A 365 4.14 -19.62 11.76
N ILE A 366 3.66 -19.48 10.51
CA ILE A 366 2.46 -20.17 10.01
C ILE A 366 2.79 -21.67 9.91
N PRO A 367 1.99 -22.57 10.53
CA PRO A 367 2.24 -24.01 10.48
C PRO A 367 2.35 -24.56 9.05
N LYS A 368 3.31 -25.48 8.83
CA LYS A 368 3.53 -26.16 7.54
C LYS A 368 2.24 -26.69 6.89
N GLN A 369 1.33 -27.25 7.68
CA GLN A 369 0.05 -27.76 7.19
C GLN A 369 -0.81 -26.65 6.59
N LYS A 370 -0.96 -25.52 7.29
CA LYS A 370 -1.71 -24.35 6.80
C LYS A 370 -1.10 -23.76 5.53
N CYS A 371 0.24 -23.73 5.41
CA CYS A 371 0.90 -23.29 4.17
C CYS A 371 0.53 -24.18 2.97
N LYS A 372 0.50 -25.50 3.17
CA LYS A 372 0.09 -26.45 2.13
C LYS A 372 -1.39 -26.28 1.73
N GLU A 373 -2.28 -26.09 2.71
CA GLU A 373 -3.71 -25.85 2.47
C GLU A 373 -3.94 -24.65 1.53
N ILE A 374 -3.11 -23.62 1.63
CA ILE A 374 -3.19 -22.42 0.80
C ILE A 374 -2.29 -22.48 -0.44
N ASN A 375 -1.79 -23.64 -0.87
CA ASN A 375 -0.94 -23.82 -2.06
C ASN A 375 0.37 -22.99 -2.04
N LEU A 376 1.03 -22.90 -0.88
CA LEU A 376 2.37 -22.33 -0.73
C LEU A 376 3.32 -23.33 -0.07
N ASP A 377 4.57 -23.33 -0.53
CA ASP A 377 5.60 -24.18 0.04
C ASP A 377 6.03 -23.66 1.42
N TYR A 378 6.67 -24.52 2.20
CA TYR A 378 7.10 -24.22 3.57
C TYR A 378 8.56 -24.58 3.80
N MET A 379 9.27 -23.69 4.48
CA MET A 379 10.57 -23.97 5.11
C MET A 379 10.48 -23.64 6.59
N ASP A 380 11.15 -24.43 7.43
CA ASP A 380 11.22 -24.18 8.86
C ASP A 380 12.08 -22.93 9.12
N PRO A 381 11.52 -21.81 9.60
CA PRO A 381 12.29 -20.58 9.78
C PRO A 381 13.41 -20.74 10.82
N PHE A 382 13.28 -21.66 11.78
CA PHE A 382 14.28 -21.88 12.81
C PHE A 382 15.50 -22.67 12.32
N LYS A 383 15.42 -23.24 11.10
CA LYS A 383 16.53 -23.92 10.44
C LYS A 383 17.25 -23.03 9.42
N ILE A 384 16.81 -21.78 9.25
CA ILE A 384 17.42 -20.84 8.31
C ILE A 384 18.36 -19.93 9.08
N ASN A 385 19.64 -19.97 8.74
CA ASN A 385 20.56 -18.89 9.06
C ASN A 385 20.51 -17.87 7.91
N VAL A 386 20.09 -16.63 8.21
CA VAL A 386 19.94 -15.56 7.20
C VAL A 386 21.29 -15.22 6.56
N GLU A 387 22.38 -15.32 7.30
CA GLU A 387 23.71 -14.95 6.81
C GLU A 387 24.26 -15.90 5.74
N ASP A 388 23.76 -17.14 5.66
CA ASP A 388 24.17 -18.11 4.63
C ASP A 388 23.79 -17.67 3.20
N TYR A 389 22.93 -16.64 3.08
CA TYR A 389 22.46 -16.04 1.83
C TYR A 389 23.15 -14.70 1.51
N ALA A 390 23.95 -14.14 2.43
CA ALA A 390 24.57 -12.83 2.27
C ALA A 390 25.80 -12.89 1.34
N ASN A 391 26.00 -11.85 0.52
CA ASN A 391 27.16 -11.69 -0.38
C ASN A 391 27.32 -12.80 -1.45
N ARG A 392 26.21 -13.44 -1.85
CA ARG A 392 26.19 -14.53 -2.85
C ARG A 392 25.48 -14.14 -4.15
N GLU A 393 25.45 -12.84 -4.45
CA GLU A 393 24.78 -12.33 -5.67
C GLU A 393 25.43 -12.89 -6.94
N ASP A 394 26.75 -13.11 -6.95
CA ASP A 394 27.48 -13.72 -8.07
C ASP A 394 27.17 -15.21 -8.26
N GLU A 395 26.75 -15.89 -7.20
CA GLU A 395 26.22 -17.26 -7.28
C GLU A 395 24.75 -17.30 -7.74
N GLY A 396 24.07 -16.15 -7.79
CA GLY A 396 22.64 -16.07 -8.13
C GLY A 396 21.72 -16.18 -6.90
N ILE A 397 22.22 -15.83 -5.72
CA ILE A 397 21.46 -15.76 -4.47
C ILE A 397 21.39 -14.32 -3.97
N LEU A 398 20.17 -13.81 -3.73
CA LEU A 398 19.95 -12.47 -3.22
C LEU A 398 19.33 -12.50 -1.82
N LEU A 399 19.94 -11.79 -0.87
CA LEU A 399 19.37 -11.50 0.45
C LEU A 399 18.86 -10.06 0.51
N VAL A 400 17.60 -9.87 0.93
CA VAL A 400 17.04 -8.54 1.23
C VAL A 400 16.54 -8.50 2.67
N ARG A 401 17.29 -7.80 3.54
CA ARG A 401 17.07 -7.76 4.99
C ARG A 401 15.84 -6.99 5.45
N LYS A 402 15.37 -6.04 4.64
CA LYS A 402 14.17 -5.26 4.90
C LYS A 402 13.33 -5.20 3.62
N ALA A 403 12.70 -6.32 3.29
CA ALA A 403 11.89 -6.44 2.08
C ALA A 403 10.54 -5.74 2.22
N GLY A 404 9.94 -5.35 1.09
CA GLY A 404 8.56 -4.87 1.01
C GLY A 404 8.37 -3.38 0.68
N GLU A 405 9.41 -2.55 0.81
CA GLU A 405 9.36 -1.13 0.45
C GLU A 405 10.10 -0.82 -0.85
N VAL A 406 11.36 -1.27 -0.96
CA VAL A 406 12.21 -1.10 -2.15
C VAL A 406 11.80 -2.13 -3.20
N LEU A 407 11.56 -1.68 -4.43
CA LEU A 407 11.29 -2.54 -5.58
C LEU A 407 12.61 -2.92 -6.25
N TYR A 408 12.78 -4.20 -6.56
CA TYR A 408 13.94 -4.71 -7.27
C TYR A 408 13.55 -5.02 -8.72
N ARG A 409 14.33 -4.49 -9.67
CA ARG A 409 14.14 -4.75 -11.10
C ARG A 409 15.43 -5.20 -11.74
N ARG A 410 15.33 -6.00 -12.80
CA ARG A 410 16.46 -6.21 -13.71
C ARG A 410 16.58 -4.99 -14.62
N ARG A 411 17.81 -4.52 -14.82
CA ARG A 411 18.11 -3.51 -15.85
C ARG A 411 18.07 -4.11 -17.26
#